data_AF-A0A4S8LMX8-F1
#
_entry.id   AF-A0A4S8LMX8-F1
#
_cell.length_a   1.000
_cell.length_b   1.000
_cell.length_c   1.000
_cell.angle_alpha   90.00
_cell.angle_beta   90.00
_cell.angle_gamma   90.00
#
_symmetry.space_group_name_H-M   'P 1'
#
loop_
_entity.id
_entity.type
_entity.pdbx_description
1 polymer ?
#
loop_
_entity_poly.entity_id
_entity_poly.type
_entity_poly.pdbx_seq_one_letter_code
_entity_poly.pdbx_strand_id
1 'polypeptide(L)'
;MEQTLRALNISALAINKDTLRAAGQQNQNLWNTAASPTVSRLLLSPEQLASKNFSTFITNKIVFSRIVALIVDEIHLILSWGGPRFRVAFRDIGTVLHRLPRHTTGLTATPAAGEEVPKLMRILGLKPGSFVFHRRFNRRPELQFISNLALCVPPTLQPSARITIYLSDIEAWAAGWVFDWVLDGKQKTIIYCPSISLVFRIFVYLWRKSIPSDSLTHPKCFRLHRSLYSDCYNKTRAIFSFKTVLFCDVYRCSQNWK
;
A
#
# COMPACT_ATOMS: atom_id res chain seq x y z
N MET A 1 -8.31 -5.69 -5.75
CA MET A 1 -9.61 -5.00 -5.79
C MET A 1 -10.59 -5.72 -6.70
N GLU A 2 -10.37 -5.83 -8.02
CA GLU A 2 -11.28 -6.56 -8.95
C GLU A 2 -11.65 -7.97 -8.46
N GLN A 3 -10.66 -8.82 -8.16
CA GLN A 3 -10.89 -10.17 -7.63
C GLN A 3 -11.70 -10.17 -6.33
N THR A 4 -11.46 -9.20 -5.45
CA THR A 4 -12.17 -9.02 -4.17
C THR A 4 -13.65 -8.68 -4.40
N LEU A 5 -13.94 -7.79 -5.37
CA LEU A 5 -15.31 -7.45 -5.75
C LEU A 5 -16.03 -8.65 -6.38
N ARG A 6 -15.36 -9.39 -7.27
CA ARG A 6 -15.92 -10.61 -7.88
C ARG A 6 -16.21 -11.71 -6.86
N ALA A 7 -15.36 -11.88 -5.85
CA ALA A 7 -15.60 -12.80 -4.73
C ALA A 7 -16.83 -12.42 -3.88
N LEU A 8 -17.28 -11.16 -3.94
CA LEU A 8 -18.51 -10.65 -3.33
C LEU A 8 -19.68 -10.61 -4.33
N ASN A 9 -19.59 -11.34 -5.45
CA ASN A 9 -20.55 -11.34 -6.57
C ASN A 9 -20.80 -9.96 -7.22
N ILE A 10 -19.88 -9.00 -7.04
CA ILE A 10 -19.95 -7.69 -7.71
C ILE A 10 -19.20 -7.79 -9.04
N SER A 11 -19.94 -7.63 -10.14
CA SER A 11 -19.36 -7.62 -11.49
C SER A 11 -18.47 -6.40 -11.70
N ALA A 12 -17.15 -6.63 -11.61
CA ALA A 12 -16.11 -5.62 -11.73
C ALA A 12 -15.11 -5.96 -12.83
N LEU A 13 -14.54 -4.94 -13.45
CA LEU A 13 -13.49 -5.00 -14.48
C LEU A 13 -12.41 -3.95 -14.21
N ALA A 14 -11.13 -4.32 -14.24
CA ALA A 14 -10.03 -3.34 -14.13
C ALA A 14 -9.34 -3.10 -15.48
N ILE A 15 -9.21 -1.82 -15.85
CA ILE A 15 -8.43 -1.39 -17.02
C ILE A 15 -7.23 -0.58 -16.54
N ASN A 16 -6.04 -1.15 -16.76
CA ASN A 16 -4.74 -0.53 -16.55
C ASN A 16 -3.78 -1.03 -17.65
N LYS A 17 -2.52 -0.58 -17.62
CA LYS A 17 -1.51 -0.93 -18.63
C LYS A 17 -1.28 -2.45 -18.76
N ASP A 18 -1.31 -3.18 -17.65
CA ASP A 18 -1.01 -4.61 -17.62
C ASP A 18 -2.23 -5.45 -18.02
N THR A 19 -3.44 -5.07 -17.60
CA THR A 19 -4.67 -5.77 -18.05
C THR A 19 -4.94 -5.54 -19.53
N LEU A 20 -4.70 -4.32 -20.05
CA LEU A 20 -4.76 -4.06 -21.49
C LEU A 20 -3.71 -4.87 -22.27
N ARG A 21 -2.49 -5.01 -21.75
CA ARG A 21 -1.45 -5.84 -22.38
C ARG A 21 -1.85 -7.32 -22.43
N ALA A 22 -2.36 -7.86 -21.32
CA ALA A 22 -2.81 -9.24 -21.24
C ALA A 22 -4.02 -9.52 -22.15
N ALA A 23 -4.98 -8.61 -22.18
CA ALA A 23 -6.14 -8.71 -23.08
C ALA A 23 -5.74 -8.62 -24.56
N GLY A 24 -4.78 -7.75 -24.90
CA GLY A 24 -4.22 -7.66 -26.25
C GLY A 24 -3.55 -8.96 -26.72
N GLN A 25 -2.87 -9.69 -25.82
CA GLN A 25 -2.33 -11.03 -26.13
C GLN A 25 -3.41 -12.08 -26.39
N GLN A 26 -4.64 -11.86 -25.88
CA GLN A 26 -5.81 -12.71 -26.10
C GLN A 26 -6.74 -12.17 -27.21
N ASN A 27 -6.30 -11.12 -27.92
CA ASN A 27 -7.08 -10.37 -28.92
C ASN A 27 -8.44 -9.83 -28.40
N GLN A 28 -8.54 -9.56 -27.11
CA GLN A 28 -9.74 -9.06 -26.44
C GLN A 28 -9.68 -7.54 -26.23
N ASN A 29 -10.79 -6.84 -26.53
CA ASN A 29 -10.91 -5.41 -26.28
C ASN A 29 -11.69 -5.15 -24.98
N LEU A 30 -10.97 -4.82 -23.90
CA LEU A 30 -11.55 -4.53 -22.58
C LEU A 30 -12.52 -3.34 -22.58
N TRP A 31 -12.38 -2.38 -23.50
CA TRP A 31 -13.31 -1.23 -23.59
C TRP A 31 -14.67 -1.66 -24.17
N ASN A 32 -14.70 -2.65 -25.05
CA ASN A 32 -15.95 -3.26 -25.52
C ASN A 32 -16.60 -4.07 -24.38
N THR A 33 -15.81 -4.81 -23.60
CA THR A 33 -16.31 -5.51 -22.40
C THR A 33 -16.86 -4.54 -21.36
N ALA A 34 -16.17 -3.42 -21.10
CA ALA A 34 -16.64 -2.35 -20.22
C ALA A 34 -17.94 -1.68 -20.70
N ALA A 35 -18.19 -1.69 -22.02
CA ALA A 35 -19.42 -1.16 -22.60
C ALA A 35 -20.62 -2.11 -22.43
N SER A 36 -20.41 -3.37 -22.04
CA SER A 36 -21.49 -4.31 -21.73
C SER A 36 -22.38 -3.81 -20.56
N PRO A 37 -23.70 -4.08 -20.57
CA PRO A 37 -24.56 -3.87 -19.39
C PRO A 37 -24.19 -4.80 -18.22
N THR A 38 -23.45 -5.89 -18.45
CA THR A 38 -23.06 -6.85 -17.40
C THR A 38 -21.99 -6.33 -16.44
N VAL A 39 -21.26 -5.26 -16.78
CA VAL A 39 -20.20 -4.68 -15.92
C VAL A 39 -20.79 -3.60 -15.01
N SER A 40 -20.78 -3.85 -13.70
CA SER A 40 -21.36 -2.93 -12.71
C SER A 40 -20.35 -1.92 -12.13
N ARG A 41 -19.06 -2.25 -12.15
CA ARG A 41 -17.96 -1.42 -11.62
C ARG A 41 -16.75 -1.46 -12.56
N LEU A 42 -16.29 -0.28 -12.97
CA LEU A 42 -15.09 -0.11 -13.78
C LEU A 42 -13.98 0.50 -12.92
N LEU A 43 -12.88 -0.21 -12.76
CA LEU A 43 -11.70 0.24 -12.02
C LEU A 43 -10.65 0.74 -13.04
N LEU A 44 -10.29 2.02 -12.96
CA LEU A 44 -9.33 2.65 -13.88
C LEU A 44 -8.08 3.09 -13.13
N SER A 45 -6.91 2.97 -13.76
CA SER A 45 -5.73 3.72 -13.30
C SER A 45 -5.84 5.18 -13.79
N PRO A 46 -5.29 6.18 -13.07
CA PRO A 46 -5.37 7.59 -13.47
C PRO A 46 -4.83 7.84 -14.88
N GLU A 47 -3.80 7.07 -15.29
CA GLU A 47 -3.21 7.15 -16.62
C GLU A 47 -4.18 6.74 -17.76
N GLN A 48 -5.28 6.04 -17.46
CA GLN A 48 -6.33 5.74 -18.45
C GLN A 48 -7.30 6.91 -18.66
N LEU A 49 -7.42 7.84 -17.72
CA LEU A 49 -8.35 8.98 -17.80
C LEU A 49 -7.98 9.96 -18.92
N ALA A 50 -6.67 10.08 -19.21
CA ALA A 50 -6.15 10.87 -20.33
C ALA A 50 -6.24 10.15 -21.69
N SER A 51 -6.68 8.89 -21.74
CA SER A 51 -6.63 8.09 -22.97
C SER A 51 -7.74 8.44 -23.96
N LYS A 52 -7.43 8.35 -25.27
CA LYS A 52 -8.44 8.49 -26.34
C LYS A 52 -9.58 7.48 -26.16
N ASN A 53 -9.26 6.24 -25.76
CA ASN A 53 -10.24 5.18 -25.54
C ASN A 53 -11.24 5.54 -24.44
N PHE A 54 -10.77 6.09 -23.31
CA PHE A 54 -11.66 6.59 -22.26
C PHE A 54 -12.55 7.73 -22.76
N SER A 55 -12.01 8.69 -23.51
CA SER A 55 -12.80 9.80 -24.07
C SER A 55 -13.90 9.30 -25.02
N THR A 56 -13.60 8.35 -25.92
CA THR A 56 -14.59 7.70 -26.79
C THR A 56 -15.63 6.93 -25.97
N PHE A 57 -15.19 6.20 -24.94
CA PHE A 57 -16.06 5.42 -24.06
C PHE A 57 -17.10 6.29 -23.34
N ILE A 58 -16.70 7.42 -22.75
CA ILE A 58 -17.64 8.33 -22.07
C ILE A 58 -18.46 9.21 -23.03
N THR A 59 -18.07 9.32 -24.30
CA THR A 59 -18.85 10.04 -25.32
C THR A 59 -20.00 9.19 -25.87
N ASN A 60 -19.96 7.86 -25.70
CA ASN A 60 -21.05 6.97 -26.08
C ASN A 60 -22.26 7.17 -25.15
N LYS A 61 -23.38 7.66 -25.70
CA LYS A 61 -24.63 7.94 -24.96
C LYS A 61 -25.16 6.76 -24.13
N ILE A 62 -25.04 5.53 -24.63
CA ILE A 62 -25.53 4.29 -23.98
C ILE A 62 -24.64 3.88 -22.80
N VAL A 63 -23.35 4.24 -22.86
CA VAL A 63 -22.42 4.06 -21.73
C VAL A 63 -22.65 5.18 -20.71
N PHE A 64 -22.66 6.43 -21.18
CA PHE A 64 -22.79 7.62 -20.33
C PHE A 64 -24.07 7.62 -19.48
N SER A 65 -25.21 7.23 -20.05
CA SER A 65 -26.48 7.13 -19.32
C SER A 65 -26.49 6.10 -18.17
N ARG A 66 -25.53 5.17 -18.16
CA ARG A 66 -25.35 4.17 -17.08
C ARG A 66 -24.28 4.56 -16.05
N ILE A 67 -23.54 5.64 -16.28
CA ILE A 67 -22.57 6.12 -15.30
C ILE A 67 -23.34 6.84 -14.19
N VAL A 68 -23.50 6.17 -13.04
CA VAL A 68 -24.21 6.75 -11.89
C VAL A 68 -23.30 7.66 -11.05
N ALA A 69 -22.05 7.25 -10.85
CA ALA A 69 -21.11 7.93 -9.95
C ALA A 69 -19.65 7.71 -10.34
N LEU A 70 -18.78 8.65 -9.95
CA LEU A 70 -17.33 8.46 -9.92
C LEU A 70 -16.85 8.31 -8.48
N ILE A 71 -15.99 7.31 -8.23
CA ILE A 71 -15.31 7.14 -6.94
C ILE A 71 -13.81 7.29 -7.18
N VAL A 72 -13.18 8.22 -6.46
CA VAL A 72 -11.72 8.42 -6.50
C VAL A 72 -11.14 7.94 -5.18
N ASP A 73 -10.49 6.78 -5.22
CA ASP A 73 -9.75 6.23 -4.08
C ASP A 73 -8.39 6.94 -3.93
N GLU A 74 -7.93 7.06 -2.68
CA GLU A 74 -6.74 7.80 -2.26
C GLU A 74 -6.56 9.20 -2.91
N ILE A 75 -7.65 9.99 -2.94
CA ILE A 75 -7.72 11.29 -3.64
C ILE A 75 -6.64 12.30 -3.20
N HIS A 76 -6.05 12.13 -2.01
CA HIS A 76 -4.93 12.95 -1.52
C HIS A 76 -3.66 12.86 -2.41
N LEU A 77 -3.48 11.75 -3.14
CA LEU A 77 -2.35 11.55 -4.05
C LEU A 77 -2.32 12.58 -5.19
N ILE A 78 -3.41 13.29 -5.47
CA ILE A 78 -3.41 14.42 -6.42
C ILE A 78 -2.44 15.52 -5.98
N LEU A 79 -2.28 15.76 -4.67
CA LEU A 79 -1.36 16.77 -4.14
C LEU A 79 0.10 16.34 -4.22
N SER A 80 0.40 15.12 -3.76
CA SER A 80 1.77 14.62 -3.65
C SER A 80 2.31 14.04 -4.95
N TRP A 81 1.46 13.38 -5.74
CA TRP A 81 1.84 12.70 -6.99
C TRP A 81 1.46 13.48 -8.25
N GLY A 82 0.48 14.37 -8.20
CA GLY A 82 0.10 15.24 -9.33
C GLY A 82 1.04 16.42 -9.56
N GLY A 83 2.33 16.28 -9.26
CA GLY A 83 3.34 17.32 -9.52
C GLY A 83 3.73 17.39 -11.01
N PRO A 84 4.33 18.48 -11.51
CA PRO A 84 4.74 18.57 -12.92
C PRO A 84 5.77 17.50 -13.37
N ARG A 85 6.47 16.87 -12.41
CA ARG A 85 7.57 15.90 -12.65
C ARG A 85 7.21 14.46 -12.24
N PHE A 86 6.01 14.21 -11.74
CA PHE A 86 5.56 12.89 -11.29
C PHE A 86 4.10 12.71 -11.69
N ARG A 87 3.71 11.48 -12.09
CA ARG A 87 2.35 11.05 -12.51
C ARG A 87 1.30 12.17 -12.77
N VAL A 88 1.55 12.99 -13.79
CA VAL A 88 0.71 14.17 -14.12
C VAL A 88 -0.77 13.80 -14.32
N ALA A 89 -1.05 12.58 -14.77
CA ALA A 89 -2.39 12.01 -14.96
C ALA A 89 -3.32 12.08 -13.72
N PHE A 90 -2.78 12.26 -12.51
CA PHE A 90 -3.60 12.53 -11.32
C PHE A 90 -4.35 13.88 -11.40
N ARG A 91 -3.86 14.85 -12.18
CA ARG A 91 -4.57 16.12 -12.42
C ARG A 91 -5.81 15.93 -13.31
N ASP A 92 -5.75 14.98 -14.24
CA ASP A 92 -6.86 14.72 -15.18
C ASP A 92 -8.12 14.22 -14.47
N ILE A 93 -8.00 13.73 -13.23
CA ILE A 93 -9.14 13.45 -12.35
C ILE A 93 -10.04 14.69 -12.24
N GLY A 94 -9.48 15.88 -12.01
CA GLY A 94 -10.23 17.14 -11.97
C GLY A 94 -10.97 17.43 -13.28
N THR A 95 -10.32 17.21 -14.42
CA THR A 95 -10.92 17.36 -15.75
C THR A 95 -12.09 16.38 -15.96
N VAL A 96 -11.94 15.13 -15.52
CA VAL A 96 -12.98 14.10 -15.63
C VAL A 96 -14.19 14.39 -14.74
N LEU A 97 -14.00 14.98 -13.56
CA LEU A 97 -15.11 15.42 -12.70
C LEU A 97 -16.08 16.39 -13.39
N HIS A 98 -15.56 17.28 -14.23
CA HIS A 98 -16.38 18.24 -14.97
C HIS A 98 -17.13 17.59 -16.16
N ARG A 99 -16.75 16.37 -16.56
CA ARG A 99 -17.35 15.63 -17.69
C ARG A 99 -18.34 14.55 -17.24
N LEU A 100 -18.29 14.11 -15.99
CA LEU A 100 -19.13 13.03 -15.47
C LEU A 100 -20.31 13.57 -14.62
N PRO A 101 -21.38 12.77 -14.41
CA PRO A 101 -22.53 13.18 -13.62
C PRO A 101 -22.16 13.53 -12.15
N ARG A 102 -22.99 14.40 -11.55
CA ARG A 102 -22.69 15.15 -10.31
C ARG A 102 -22.38 14.32 -9.07
N HIS A 103 -22.66 13.01 -9.06
CA HIS A 103 -22.43 12.14 -7.90
C HIS A 103 -20.98 11.63 -7.88
N THR A 104 -20.04 12.47 -7.43
CA THR A 104 -18.66 12.05 -7.16
C THR A 104 -18.43 11.88 -5.66
N THR A 105 -17.76 10.79 -5.28
CA THR A 105 -17.21 10.58 -3.93
C THR A 105 -15.69 10.45 -3.98
N GLY A 106 -14.98 11.33 -3.28
CA GLY A 106 -13.53 11.17 -3.03
C GLY A 106 -13.29 10.47 -1.70
N LEU A 107 -12.42 9.46 -1.67
CA LEU A 107 -12.02 8.72 -0.47
C LEU A 107 -10.52 8.94 -0.21
N THR A 108 -10.16 9.13 1.07
CA THR A 108 -8.75 9.24 1.49
C THR A 108 -8.64 9.10 3.01
N ALA A 109 -7.54 8.50 3.49
CA ALA A 109 -7.20 8.41 4.90
C ALA A 109 -6.24 9.53 5.39
N THR A 110 -5.55 10.19 4.47
CA THR A 110 -4.31 10.94 4.78
C THR A 110 -4.37 12.49 4.80
N PRO A 111 -5.46 13.22 4.48
CA PRO A 111 -5.36 14.66 4.32
C PRO A 111 -5.14 15.33 5.68
N ALA A 112 -3.99 15.98 5.83
CA ALA A 112 -3.64 16.71 7.03
C ALA A 112 -4.69 17.79 7.34
N ALA A 113 -4.83 18.16 8.62
CA ALA A 113 -5.60 19.34 8.97
C ALA A 113 -4.85 20.60 8.48
N GLY A 114 -5.57 21.54 7.85
CA GLY A 114 -4.99 22.76 7.28
C GLY A 114 -5.12 22.82 5.75
N GLU A 115 -4.08 23.32 5.08
CA GLU A 115 -4.15 23.79 3.68
C GLU A 115 -4.35 22.70 2.62
N GLU A 116 -4.11 21.43 2.93
CA GLU A 116 -4.21 20.34 1.96
C GLU A 116 -5.62 20.21 1.39
N VAL A 117 -6.66 20.31 2.23
CA VAL A 117 -8.05 20.18 1.78
C VAL A 117 -8.44 21.34 0.83
N PRO A 118 -8.21 22.63 1.16
CA PRO A 118 -8.41 23.73 0.20
C PRO A 118 -7.62 23.59 -1.11
N LYS A 119 -6.34 23.15 -1.04
CA LYS A 119 -5.52 22.91 -2.24
C LYS A 119 -6.12 21.81 -3.11
N LEU A 120 -6.58 20.72 -2.51
CA LEU A 120 -7.22 19.62 -3.21
C LEU A 120 -8.52 20.06 -3.88
N MET A 121 -9.42 20.73 -3.15
CA MET A 121 -10.69 21.22 -3.69
C MET A 121 -10.47 22.14 -4.90
N ARG A 122 -9.45 23.02 -4.83
CA ARG A 122 -9.06 23.89 -5.96
C ARG A 122 -8.64 23.10 -7.20
N ILE A 123 -7.85 22.03 -7.06
CA ILE A 123 -7.42 21.18 -8.20
C ILE A 123 -8.60 20.40 -8.78
N LEU A 124 -9.54 19.97 -7.93
CA LEU A 124 -10.76 19.28 -8.35
C LEU A 124 -11.81 20.22 -8.96
N GLY A 125 -11.61 21.55 -8.90
CA GLY A 125 -12.57 22.57 -9.33
C GLY A 125 -13.81 22.70 -8.44
N LEU A 126 -13.78 22.12 -7.23
CA LEU A 126 -14.90 22.14 -6.29
C LEU A 126 -14.94 23.47 -5.53
N LYS A 127 -16.10 24.11 -5.50
CA LYS A 127 -16.31 25.38 -4.82
C LYS A 127 -16.71 25.14 -3.35
N PRO A 128 -16.35 26.04 -2.40
CA PRO A 128 -16.89 25.99 -1.05
C PRO A 128 -18.43 25.90 -1.08
N GLY A 129 -19.00 24.99 -0.29
CA GLY A 129 -20.45 24.72 -0.28
C GLY A 129 -20.97 23.80 -1.40
N SER A 130 -20.17 23.46 -2.43
CA SER A 130 -20.59 22.53 -3.49
C SER A 130 -20.24 21.05 -3.19
N PHE A 131 -19.78 20.75 -1.97
CA PHE A 131 -19.38 19.41 -1.53
C PHE A 131 -19.65 19.23 -0.04
N VAL A 132 -19.86 17.98 0.37
CA VAL A 132 -19.93 17.59 1.79
C VAL A 132 -18.63 16.93 2.19
N PHE A 133 -17.98 17.41 3.25
CA PHE A 133 -16.72 16.86 3.75
C PHE A 133 -16.92 16.14 5.07
N HIS A 134 -16.88 14.80 5.04
CA HIS A 134 -16.95 13.97 6.23
C HIS A 134 -15.55 13.54 6.67
N ARG A 135 -15.06 14.09 7.79
CA ARG A 135 -13.86 13.63 8.49
C ARG A 135 -14.25 12.77 9.68
N ARG A 136 -13.71 11.55 9.77
CA ARG A 136 -13.81 10.69 10.96
C ARG A 136 -12.54 10.80 11.81
N PHE A 137 -12.63 10.47 13.09
CA PHE A 137 -11.46 10.35 13.97
C PHE A 137 -10.61 9.14 13.59
N ASN A 138 -9.29 9.30 13.59
CA ASN A 138 -8.34 8.18 13.44
C ASN A 138 -8.09 7.45 14.79
N ARG A 139 -9.07 7.44 15.70
CA ARG A 139 -8.95 6.74 16.98
C ARG A 139 -9.15 5.25 16.75
N ARG A 140 -8.17 4.45 17.17
CA ARG A 140 -8.15 3.00 17.04
C ARG A 140 -8.09 2.39 18.45
N PRO A 141 -9.24 2.20 19.14
CA PRO A 141 -9.26 1.74 20.53
C PRO A 141 -8.69 0.32 20.71
N GLU A 142 -8.59 -0.46 19.64
CA GLU A 142 -7.97 -1.78 19.61
C GLU A 142 -6.43 -1.75 19.55
N LEU A 143 -5.83 -0.57 19.33
CA LEU A 143 -4.39 -0.40 19.18
C LEU A 143 -3.75 0.07 20.50
N GLN A 144 -2.99 -0.84 21.12
CA GLN A 144 -2.13 -0.49 22.25
C GLN A 144 -0.77 -0.02 21.72
N PHE A 145 -0.44 1.24 22.02
CA PHE A 145 0.88 1.84 21.82
C PHE A 145 1.79 1.45 22.99
N ILE A 146 3.02 1.02 22.70
CA ILE A 146 4.04 0.69 23.70
C ILE A 146 5.36 1.34 23.29
N SER A 147 5.80 2.33 24.06
CA SER A 147 7.07 3.01 23.89
C SER A 147 8.12 2.44 24.84
N ASN A 148 9.04 1.64 24.32
CA ASN A 148 10.19 1.13 25.07
C ASN A 148 11.45 1.95 24.70
N LEU A 149 12.21 2.40 25.69
CA LEU A 149 13.50 3.06 25.46
C LEU A 149 14.58 2.00 25.22
N ALA A 150 15.08 1.91 23.98
CA ALA A 150 16.25 1.12 23.67
C ALA A 150 17.51 1.99 23.80
N LEU A 151 18.38 1.67 24.77
CA LEU A 151 19.70 2.28 24.90
C LEU A 151 20.68 1.53 23.99
N CYS A 152 21.11 2.15 22.89
CA CYS A 152 22.27 1.68 22.14
C CYS A 152 23.53 1.95 22.96
N VAL A 153 24.12 0.91 23.56
CA VAL A 153 25.48 0.99 24.11
C VAL A 153 26.45 0.81 22.94
N PRO A 154 27.24 1.83 22.55
CA PRO A 154 28.24 1.63 21.51
C PRO A 154 29.28 0.61 22.01
N PRO A 155 29.73 -0.35 21.18
CA PRO A 155 30.76 -1.28 21.57
C PRO A 155 32.06 -0.51 21.88
N THR A 156 32.44 -0.48 23.14
CA THR A 156 33.72 0.09 23.58
C THR A 156 34.88 -0.63 22.91
N LEU A 157 35.82 0.12 22.35
CA LEU A 157 36.99 -0.42 21.63
C LEU A 157 37.71 -1.49 22.46
N GLN A 158 37.73 -2.73 21.98
CA GLN A 158 38.76 -3.70 22.34
C GLN A 158 39.83 -3.71 21.23
N PRO A 159 41.09 -3.29 21.49
CA PRO A 159 42.08 -3.05 20.42
C PRO A 159 42.69 -4.28 19.74
N SER A 160 42.10 -5.48 19.86
CA SER A 160 42.77 -6.72 19.42
C SER A 160 41.82 -7.86 19.02
N ALA A 161 40.94 -7.62 18.03
CA ALA A 161 40.20 -8.69 17.35
C ALA A 161 40.22 -8.50 15.83
N ARG A 162 40.92 -9.39 15.11
CA ARG A 162 40.95 -9.40 13.64
C ARG A 162 39.58 -9.78 13.08
N ILE A 163 39.02 -8.90 12.24
CA ILE A 163 38.07 -9.18 11.14
C ILE A 163 37.13 -10.39 11.39
N THR A 164 36.11 -10.20 12.23
CA THR A 164 34.88 -11.01 12.18
C THR A 164 33.67 -10.10 12.41
N ILE A 165 33.40 -9.19 11.48
CA ILE A 165 32.25 -8.28 11.54
C ILE A 165 30.99 -9.02 11.04
N TYR A 166 30.51 -9.97 11.83
CA TYR A 166 29.27 -10.69 11.55
C TYR A 166 28.52 -11.05 12.85
N LEU A 167 27.33 -10.46 13.01
CA LEU A 167 26.29 -10.66 14.04
C LEU A 167 26.51 -10.12 15.46
N SER A 168 27.72 -10.04 16.02
CA SER A 168 27.95 -9.50 17.38
C SER A 168 27.39 -8.08 17.56
N ASP A 169 27.41 -7.27 16.49
CA ASP A 169 26.78 -5.95 16.45
C ASP A 169 25.29 -5.96 16.82
N ILE A 170 24.51 -7.01 16.53
CA ILE A 170 23.07 -6.99 16.82
C ILE A 170 22.83 -7.22 18.30
N GLU A 171 23.56 -8.16 18.90
CA GLU A 171 23.47 -8.44 20.34
C GLU A 171 23.94 -7.23 21.17
N ALA A 172 24.84 -6.39 20.63
CA ALA A 172 25.26 -5.12 21.21
C ALA A 172 24.35 -3.92 20.90
N TRP A 173 23.88 -3.73 19.65
CA TRP A 173 23.08 -2.56 19.23
C TRP A 173 21.60 -2.67 19.61
N ALA A 174 21.07 -3.88 19.59
CA ALA A 174 19.69 -4.17 19.88
C ALA A 174 19.65 -5.42 20.74
N ALA A 175 20.10 -5.24 22.00
CA ALA A 175 19.62 -5.94 23.19
C ALA A 175 18.66 -7.10 22.85
N GLY A 176 19.20 -8.29 22.54
CA GLY A 176 18.51 -9.27 21.66
C GLY A 176 17.07 -9.62 22.04
N TRP A 177 16.81 -9.63 23.34
CA TRP A 177 15.51 -9.77 23.99
C TRP A 177 14.40 -8.83 23.46
N VAL A 178 14.74 -7.67 22.88
CA VAL A 178 13.78 -6.73 22.27
C VAL A 178 13.00 -7.34 21.10
N PHE A 179 13.53 -8.36 20.43
CA PHE A 179 12.84 -9.05 19.32
C PHE A 179 12.49 -10.52 19.62
N ASP A 180 12.95 -11.09 20.73
CA ASP A 180 12.68 -12.50 21.06
C ASP A 180 11.17 -12.79 21.25
N TRP A 181 10.38 -11.83 21.74
CA TRP A 181 8.91 -11.96 21.82
C TRP A 181 8.22 -12.22 20.46
N VAL A 182 8.87 -11.88 19.34
CA VAL A 182 8.37 -12.19 17.98
C VAL A 182 8.48 -13.70 17.69
N LEU A 183 9.47 -14.36 18.29
CA LEU A 183 9.70 -15.80 18.20
C LEU A 183 8.74 -16.59 19.10
N ASP A 184 8.21 -16.00 20.16
CA ASP A 184 7.14 -16.61 20.96
C ASP A 184 5.74 -16.27 20.43
N GLY A 185 5.61 -15.16 19.69
CA GLY A 185 4.37 -14.67 19.12
C GLY A 185 3.64 -15.69 18.24
N LYS A 186 2.33 -15.83 18.47
CA LYS A 186 1.37 -16.53 17.60
C LYS A 186 0.73 -15.63 16.53
N GLN A 187 1.05 -14.33 16.55
CA GLN A 187 0.46 -13.32 15.67
C GLN A 187 1.38 -12.95 14.51
N LYS A 188 0.80 -12.39 13.43
CA LYS A 188 1.57 -11.81 12.32
C LYS A 188 2.13 -10.45 12.74
N THR A 189 3.45 -10.35 12.83
CA THR A 189 4.16 -9.13 13.24
C THR A 189 4.78 -8.45 12.01
N ILE A 190 4.69 -7.12 11.95
CA ILE A 190 5.41 -6.27 10.98
C ILE A 190 6.44 -5.47 11.76
N ILE A 191 7.70 -5.53 11.34
CA ILE A 191 8.81 -4.76 11.92
C ILE A 191 9.23 -3.73 10.88
N TYR A 192 9.26 -2.45 11.25
CA TYR A 192 9.78 -1.37 10.41
C TYR A 192 11.24 -1.09 10.77
N CYS A 193 12.06 -0.73 9.77
CA CYS A 193 13.49 -0.51 9.91
C CYS A 193 13.92 0.68 9.04
N PRO A 194 14.81 1.57 9.52
CA PRO A 194 15.27 2.74 8.76
C PRO A 194 16.21 2.40 7.60
N SER A 195 16.85 1.22 7.57
CA SER A 195 17.81 0.86 6.52
C SER A 195 17.74 -0.61 6.12
N ILE A 196 18.03 -0.90 4.84
CA ILE A 196 18.09 -2.27 4.29
C ILE A 196 19.12 -3.14 5.03
N SER A 197 20.21 -2.54 5.51
CA SER A 197 21.22 -3.25 6.33
C SER A 197 20.61 -3.75 7.65
N LEU A 198 19.83 -2.91 8.35
CA LEU A 198 19.15 -3.31 9.58
C LEU A 198 18.10 -4.39 9.34
N VAL A 199 17.34 -4.29 8.23
CA VAL A 199 16.39 -5.34 7.80
C VAL A 199 17.07 -6.70 7.69
N PHE A 200 18.19 -6.76 6.97
CA PHE A 200 18.93 -7.99 6.76
C PHE A 200 19.50 -8.52 8.08
N ARG A 201 20.05 -7.63 8.91
CA ARG A 201 20.55 -7.95 10.27
C ARG A 201 19.46 -8.58 11.14
N ILE A 202 18.32 -7.91 11.34
CA ILE A 202 17.20 -8.41 12.16
C ILE A 202 16.61 -9.70 11.58
N PHE A 203 16.50 -9.80 10.25
CA PHE A 203 16.06 -11.03 9.61
C PHE A 203 16.98 -12.22 9.95
N VAL A 204 18.30 -12.08 9.77
CA VAL A 204 19.24 -13.18 10.02
C VAL A 204 19.27 -13.56 11.50
N TYR A 205 19.11 -12.59 12.41
CA TYR A 205 18.94 -12.84 13.84
C TYR A 205 17.72 -13.73 14.13
N LEU A 206 16.52 -13.29 13.72
CA LEU A 206 15.27 -14.04 13.92
C LEU A 206 15.30 -15.40 13.23
N TRP A 207 15.87 -15.47 12.02
CA TRP A 207 16.02 -16.71 11.26
C TRP A 207 16.86 -17.75 12.01
N ARG A 208 18.03 -17.34 12.54
CA ARG A 208 18.91 -18.23 13.32
C ARG A 208 18.26 -18.70 14.62
N LYS A 209 17.66 -17.78 15.38
CA LYS A 209 16.95 -18.11 16.64
C LYS A 209 15.70 -18.96 16.41
N SER A 210 15.15 -19.01 15.20
CA SER A 210 14.00 -19.86 14.85
C SER A 210 14.34 -21.32 14.57
N ILE A 211 15.63 -21.71 14.50
CA ILE A 211 16.06 -23.08 14.25
C ILE A 211 15.98 -23.86 15.58
N PRO A 212 15.13 -24.91 15.68
CA PRO A 212 15.18 -25.83 16.81
C PRO A 212 16.47 -26.66 16.74
N SER A 213 17.11 -26.94 17.87
CA SER A 213 18.37 -27.69 17.93
C SER A 213 18.34 -29.04 17.21
N ASP A 214 17.16 -29.68 17.12
CA ASP A 214 16.96 -31.01 16.54
C ASP A 214 16.23 -31.03 15.18
N SER A 215 16.07 -29.89 14.48
CA SER A 215 15.33 -29.84 13.21
C SER A 215 16.01 -29.03 12.11
N LEU A 216 16.21 -29.67 10.95
CA LEU A 216 16.59 -29.03 9.68
C LEU A 216 15.47 -28.22 9.01
N THR A 217 14.26 -28.21 9.61
CA THR A 217 13.10 -27.50 9.07
C THR A 217 12.68 -26.33 9.97
N HIS A 218 12.58 -25.13 9.39
CA HIS A 218 12.16 -23.94 10.11
C HIS A 218 10.64 -23.95 10.38
N PRO A 219 10.19 -23.94 11.66
CA PRO A 219 8.76 -23.97 11.99
C PRO A 219 8.06 -22.61 11.76
N LYS A 220 8.81 -21.51 11.56
CA LYS A 220 8.26 -20.16 11.38
C LYS A 220 8.65 -19.54 10.03
N CYS A 221 7.67 -18.92 9.36
CA CYS A 221 7.82 -18.33 8.03
C CYS A 221 7.97 -16.81 8.08
N PHE A 222 9.19 -16.32 7.87
CA PHE A 222 9.54 -14.91 7.65
C PHE A 222 9.58 -14.61 6.12
N ARG A 223 9.25 -13.41 5.58
CA ARG A 223 8.83 -13.24 4.15
C ARG A 223 9.02 -11.87 3.42
N LEU A 224 9.71 -11.82 2.28
CA LEU A 224 9.91 -10.58 1.49
C LEU A 224 8.77 -10.17 0.55
N HIS A 225 8.47 -8.87 0.60
CA HIS A 225 8.20 -8.04 -0.57
C HIS A 225 9.25 -6.91 -0.58
N ARG A 226 10.14 -6.78 -1.59
CA ARG A 226 10.98 -5.57 -1.80
C ARG A 226 10.29 -4.76 -2.89
N SER A 227 10.05 -3.47 -2.68
CA SER A 227 9.44 -2.62 -3.71
C SER A 227 10.30 -2.46 -4.99
N LEU A 228 11.56 -2.89 -4.95
CA LEU A 228 12.51 -2.88 -6.08
C LEU A 228 12.66 -4.26 -6.75
N TYR A 229 11.97 -5.30 -6.27
CA TYR A 229 11.98 -6.63 -6.88
C TYR A 229 10.61 -6.94 -7.49
N SER A 230 10.62 -7.77 -8.54
CA SER A 230 9.41 -8.19 -9.25
C SER A 230 8.46 -9.00 -8.37
N ASP A 231 7.17 -8.97 -8.68
CA ASP A 231 6.15 -9.72 -7.95
C ASP A 231 6.36 -11.24 -8.00
N CYS A 232 7.02 -11.78 -9.03
CA CYS A 232 7.43 -13.18 -9.03
C CYS A 232 8.54 -13.43 -8.00
N TYR A 233 9.58 -12.60 -7.94
CA TYR A 233 10.65 -12.71 -6.94
C TYR A 233 10.11 -12.65 -5.50
N ASN A 234 9.12 -11.78 -5.25
CA ASN A 234 8.44 -11.66 -3.95
C ASN A 234 7.46 -12.82 -3.64
N LYS A 235 7.19 -13.75 -4.58
CA LYS A 235 6.26 -14.89 -4.41
C LYS A 235 6.96 -16.24 -4.33
N THR A 236 8.06 -16.47 -5.06
CA THR A 236 8.61 -17.83 -5.28
C THR A 236 9.50 -18.34 -4.15
N ARG A 237 9.84 -17.52 -3.14
CA ARG A 237 10.57 -17.96 -1.93
C ARG A 237 10.00 -17.27 -0.68
N ALA A 238 10.11 -17.93 0.47
CA ALA A 238 10.08 -17.24 1.76
C ALA A 238 11.26 -16.25 1.90
N ILE A 239 11.38 -15.56 3.05
CA ILE A 239 12.55 -14.76 3.56
C ILE A 239 12.52 -13.23 3.25
N PHE A 240 12.75 -12.33 4.26
CA PHE A 240 12.74 -10.82 4.43
C PHE A 240 11.38 -10.05 4.69
N SER A 241 11.12 -8.75 4.30
CA SER A 241 9.78 -7.99 4.26
C SER A 241 9.75 -6.40 4.13
N PHE A 242 9.96 -5.69 3.00
CA PHE A 242 9.93 -4.17 2.94
C PHE A 242 9.38 -3.40 1.68
N LYS A 243 8.42 -2.48 1.91
CA LYS A 243 8.28 -1.20 1.17
C LYS A 243 9.11 -0.11 1.88
N THR A 244 9.76 0.78 1.14
CA THR A 244 10.28 2.03 1.74
C THR A 244 9.14 3.05 1.88
N VAL A 245 8.48 3.04 3.04
CA VAL A 245 7.74 4.20 3.57
C VAL A 245 8.12 4.32 5.03
N LEU A 246 8.51 5.53 5.44
CA LEU A 246 9.08 5.81 6.75
C LEU A 246 7.94 6.07 7.75
N PHE A 247 7.54 5.04 8.50
CA PHE A 247 6.66 5.14 9.65
C PHE A 247 7.13 4.18 10.75
N CYS A 248 7.15 4.66 11.99
CA CYS A 248 7.51 3.90 13.17
C CYS A 248 6.39 4.08 14.20
N ASP A 249 5.61 3.03 14.43
CA ASP A 249 4.66 2.91 15.54
C ASP A 249 4.58 1.43 15.95
N VAL A 250 4.62 1.17 17.25
CA VAL A 250 4.51 -0.18 17.81
C VAL A 250 3.05 -0.45 18.16
N TYR A 251 2.41 -1.35 17.40
CA TYR A 251 1.01 -1.72 17.57
C TYR A 251 0.84 -3.14 18.10
N ARG A 252 0.39 -3.26 19.36
CA ARG A 252 -0.01 -4.54 19.95
C ARG A 252 -1.52 -4.71 19.81
N CYS A 253 -1.96 -5.64 18.96
CA CYS A 253 -3.37 -5.97 18.78
C CYS A 253 -3.74 -7.22 19.59
N SER A 254 -4.35 -7.03 20.75
CA SER A 254 -4.89 -8.13 21.54
C SER A 254 -6.33 -8.43 21.09
N GLN A 255 -6.52 -9.50 20.30
CA GLN A 255 -7.85 -10.07 20.08
C GLN A 255 -8.09 -11.24 21.03
N ASN A 256 -8.60 -10.93 22.22
CA ASN A 256 -9.32 -11.90 23.04
C ASN A 256 -10.78 -11.93 22.58
N TRP A 257 -11.17 -12.99 21.90
CA TRP A 257 -12.57 -13.27 21.60
C TRP A 257 -13.22 -13.92 22.82
N LYS A 258 -14.36 -13.37 23.25
CA LYS A 258 -15.43 -14.01 24.01
C LYS A 258 -16.75 -13.60 23.37
#